data_AF-A0A7I0KJM7-F1
#
_entry.id   AF-A0A7I0KJM7-F1
#
_cell.length_a   1.000
_cell.length_b   1.000
_cell.length_c   1.000
_cell.angle_alpha   90.00
_cell.angle_beta   90.00
_cell.angle_gamma   90.00
#
_symmetry.space_group_name_H-M   'P 1'
#
loop_
_entity.id
_entity.type
_entity.pdbx_description
1 polymer ?
#
loop_
_entity_poly.entity_id
_entity_poly.type
_entity_poly.pdbx_seq_one_letter_code
_entity_poly.pdbx_strand_id
1 'polypeptide(L)'
;MGNLQAAINAGQAAGKLALYFGCWERAGHFLHLPNGRTIYGEERQVPEIPWSVGLMDGGLLKNGKRPDVYDGKVFWTCGGLQFWYAFYWWDNSVDRRGASNSGFYVRGFGWPEAQSAFDYACAEFPKVVSRQTHALILQNATPPTSRDAQTGMN
;
A
#
# COMPACT_ATOMS: atom_id res chain seq x y z
N MET A 1 0.38 -23.55 3.83
CA MET A 1 -0.56 -22.86 4.76
C MET A 1 0.11 -22.39 6.06
N GLY A 2 1.08 -23.11 6.65
CA GLY A 2 1.75 -22.67 7.90
C GLY A 2 2.49 -21.31 7.83
N ASN A 3 3.00 -20.92 6.66
CA ASN A 3 3.71 -19.65 6.49
C ASN A 3 2.78 -18.42 6.57
N LEU A 4 1.56 -18.51 6.01
CA LEU A 4 0.61 -17.39 6.04
C LEU A 4 0.09 -17.11 7.46
N GLN A 5 -0.33 -18.15 8.19
CA GLN A 5 -0.83 -17.95 9.55
C GLN A 5 0.26 -17.42 10.49
N ALA A 6 1.51 -17.88 10.34
CA ALA A 6 2.64 -17.34 11.09
C ALA A 6 2.86 -15.85 10.80
N ALA A 7 2.80 -15.45 9.52
CA ALA A 7 2.93 -14.05 9.14
C ALA A 7 1.80 -13.18 9.70
N ILE A 8 0.55 -13.68 9.68
CA ILE A 8 -0.62 -13.01 10.27
C ILE A 8 -0.40 -12.81 11.77
N ASN A 9 -0.05 -13.88 12.48
CA ASN A 9 0.19 -13.82 13.93
C ASN A 9 1.31 -12.83 14.26
N ALA A 10 2.41 -12.83 13.49
CA ALA A 10 3.51 -11.89 13.67
C ALA A 10 3.08 -10.43 13.42
N GLY A 11 2.30 -10.19 12.37
CA GLY A 11 1.76 -8.86 12.05
C GLY A 11 0.83 -8.35 13.15
N GLN A 12 -0.06 -9.20 13.67
CA GLN A 12 -0.98 -8.88 14.77
C GLN A 12 -0.23 -8.64 16.09
N ALA A 13 0.75 -9.49 16.42
CA ALA A 13 1.55 -9.35 17.64
C ALA A 13 2.34 -8.05 17.67
N ALA A 14 2.81 -7.58 16.52
CA ALA A 14 3.51 -6.30 16.42
C ALA A 14 2.56 -5.08 16.41
N GLY A 15 1.23 -5.28 16.43
CA GLY A 15 0.20 -4.23 16.49
C GLY A 15 -0.23 -3.65 15.13
N LYS A 16 -1.29 -2.83 15.13
CA LYS A 16 -1.74 -2.13 13.92
C LYS A 16 -0.81 -0.97 13.59
N LEU A 17 -0.50 -0.82 12.30
CA LEU A 17 0.26 0.31 11.77
C LEU A 17 -0.22 0.57 10.34
N ALA A 18 -0.40 1.85 10.00
CA ALA A 18 -0.60 2.29 8.63
C ALA A 18 0.49 3.30 8.28
N LEU A 19 1.06 3.14 7.09
CA LEU A 19 2.04 4.05 6.51
C LEU A 19 1.50 4.56 5.19
N TYR A 20 1.81 5.81 4.86
CA TYR A 20 1.40 6.42 3.61
C TYR A 20 2.63 6.67 2.74
N PHE A 21 2.64 6.13 1.52
CA PHE A 21 3.62 6.49 0.51
C PHE A 21 2.99 7.47 -0.47
N GLY A 22 3.65 8.60 -0.71
CA GLY A 22 3.25 9.56 -1.71
C GLY A 22 3.63 10.99 -1.36
N CYS A 23 3.02 11.94 -2.07
CA CYS A 23 3.21 13.36 -1.83
C CYS A 23 2.42 13.80 -0.58
N TRP A 24 3.06 14.47 0.38
CA TRP A 24 2.34 14.95 1.58
C TRP A 24 1.78 16.37 1.39
N GLU A 25 2.65 17.36 1.22
CA GLU A 25 2.27 18.76 0.98
C GLU A 25 2.91 19.37 -0.27
N ARG A 26 3.95 18.70 -0.78
CA ARG A 26 4.70 19.10 -1.96
C ARG A 26 5.02 17.87 -2.81
N ALA A 27 5.39 18.11 -4.06
CA ALA A 27 5.84 17.06 -4.95
C ALA A 27 7.04 16.29 -4.36
N GLY A 28 7.04 14.97 -4.54
CA GLY A 28 8.04 14.05 -4.03
C GLY A 28 7.40 12.92 -3.23
N HIS A 29 7.69 11.68 -3.63
CA HIS A 29 7.17 10.50 -2.95
C HIS A 29 8.09 10.07 -1.81
N PHE A 30 7.51 10.01 -0.63
CA PHE A 30 8.17 9.49 0.56
C PHE A 30 7.19 8.64 1.35
N LEU A 31 7.72 7.87 2.29
CA LEU A 31 6.93 7.15 3.25
C LEU A 31 6.68 8.03 4.48
N HIS A 32 5.46 8.04 4.99
CA HIS A 32 5.00 8.90 6.06
C HIS A 32 4.30 8.09 7.15
N LEU A 33 4.53 8.48 8.40
CA LEU A 33 3.72 8.07 9.55
C LEU A 33 2.39 8.86 9.58
N PRO A 34 1.37 8.40 10.33
CA PRO A 34 0.08 9.10 10.46
C PRO A 34 0.19 10.56 10.92
N ASN A 35 1.21 10.88 11.72
CA ASN A 35 1.50 12.25 12.14
C ASN A 35 2.15 13.14 11.06
N GLY A 36 2.32 12.64 9.83
CA GLY A 36 2.95 13.33 8.72
C GLY A 36 4.48 13.37 8.78
N ARG A 37 5.11 12.65 9.72
CA ARG A 37 6.57 12.53 9.76
C ARG A 37 7.04 11.65 8.61
N THR A 38 7.87 12.22 7.75
CA THR A 38 8.60 11.49 6.70
C THR A 38 9.58 10.50 7.31
N ILE A 39 9.64 9.30 6.73
CA ILE A 39 10.63 8.28 7.02
C ILE A 39 11.72 8.35 5.95
N TYR A 40 12.97 8.47 6.38
CA TYR A 40 14.15 8.36 5.52
C TYR A 40 14.81 6.98 5.66
N GLY A 41 15.47 6.49 4.59
CA GLY A 41 15.92 5.10 4.47
C GLY A 41 16.88 4.56 5.54
N GLU A 42 17.50 5.43 6.34
CA GLU A 42 18.38 5.03 7.46
C GLU A 42 17.64 4.92 8.80
N GLU A 43 16.37 5.33 8.86
CA GLU A 43 15.56 5.24 10.07
C GLU A 43 15.17 3.78 10.35
N ARG A 44 15.98 3.10 11.18
CA ARG A 44 15.76 1.76 11.76
C ARG A 44 14.41 1.56 12.48
N GLN A 45 13.51 2.53 12.47
CA GLN A 45 12.26 2.54 13.20
C GLN A 45 11.07 1.98 12.40
N VAL A 46 11.24 1.68 11.12
CA VAL A 46 10.15 1.12 10.32
C VAL A 46 10.27 -0.41 10.26
N PRO A 47 9.21 -1.15 10.59
CA PRO A 47 9.20 -2.60 10.42
C PRO A 47 9.42 -2.97 8.96
N GLU A 48 10.01 -4.13 8.69
CA GLU A 48 10.38 -4.58 7.35
C GLU A 48 9.14 -4.66 6.44
N ILE A 49 8.98 -3.64 5.58
CA ILE A 49 7.90 -3.57 4.60
C ILE A 49 8.30 -4.44 3.39
N PRO A 50 7.43 -5.30 2.87
CA PRO A 50 7.78 -6.27 1.81
C PRO A 50 8.10 -5.65 0.43
N TRP A 51 7.82 -4.37 0.24
CA TRP A 51 7.95 -3.68 -1.04
C TRP A 51 9.10 -2.69 -0.98
N SER A 52 9.98 -2.72 -1.98
CA SER A 52 11.01 -1.69 -2.15
C SER A 52 10.38 -0.36 -2.56
N VAL A 53 11.10 0.75 -2.35
CA VAL A 53 10.66 2.09 -2.78
C VAL A 53 10.28 2.10 -4.27
N GLY A 54 11.05 1.44 -5.14
CA GLY A 54 10.72 1.37 -6.57
C GLY A 54 9.43 0.60 -6.88
N LEU A 55 9.07 -0.39 -6.06
CA LEU A 55 7.75 -1.04 -6.16
C LEU A 55 6.63 -0.10 -5.71
N MET A 56 6.86 0.67 -4.64
CA MET A 56 5.90 1.65 -4.14
C MET A 56 5.67 2.82 -5.12
N ASP A 57 6.74 3.32 -5.74
CA ASP A 57 6.77 4.49 -6.64
C ASP A 57 6.13 4.24 -8.03
N GLY A 58 5.73 3.00 -8.31
CA GLY A 58 5.00 2.70 -9.53
C GLY A 58 5.12 1.27 -10.00
N GLY A 59 6.06 0.48 -9.47
CA GLY A 59 6.19 -0.93 -9.82
C GLY A 59 4.90 -1.72 -9.59
N LEU A 60 4.18 -1.47 -8.49
CA LEU A 60 2.89 -2.13 -8.20
C LEU A 60 1.83 -1.83 -9.28
N LEU A 61 1.65 -0.56 -9.64
CA LEU A 61 0.67 -0.15 -10.66
C LEU A 61 1.06 -0.65 -12.06
N LYS A 62 2.34 -0.53 -12.42
CA LYS A 62 2.88 -0.98 -13.71
C LYS A 62 2.79 -2.50 -13.88
N ASN A 63 3.16 -3.27 -12.85
CA ASN A 63 3.06 -4.74 -12.87
C ASN A 63 1.60 -5.19 -12.95
N GLY A 64 0.68 -4.47 -12.31
CA GLY A 64 -0.77 -4.67 -12.46
C GLY A 64 -1.34 -4.19 -13.80
N LYS A 65 -0.52 -3.65 -14.71
CA LYS A 65 -0.92 -3.03 -15.99
C LYS A 65 -2.03 -2.01 -15.82
N ARG A 66 -1.98 -1.22 -14.74
CA ARG A 66 -3.00 -0.21 -14.44
C ARG A 66 -2.71 1.06 -15.25
N PRO A 67 -3.63 1.51 -16.11
CA PRO A 67 -3.44 2.73 -16.88
C PRO A 67 -3.34 3.92 -15.93
N ASP A 68 -2.50 4.91 -16.25
CA ASP A 68 -2.27 6.14 -15.49
C ASP A 68 -3.51 7.06 -15.56
N VAL A 69 -4.53 6.67 -14.79
CA VAL A 69 -5.84 7.30 -14.71
C VAL A 69 -6.18 7.52 -13.24
N TYR A 70 -6.40 8.77 -12.89
CA TYR A 70 -6.71 9.22 -11.52
C TYR A 70 -8.22 9.07 -11.25
N ASP A 71 -8.76 7.86 -11.22
CA ASP A 71 -10.20 7.60 -11.08
C ASP A 71 -10.65 7.17 -9.66
N GLY A 72 -9.74 7.22 -8.69
CA GLY A 72 -10.00 6.82 -7.31
C GLY A 72 -10.00 5.30 -7.09
N LYS A 73 -9.74 4.48 -8.11
CA LYS A 73 -9.63 3.03 -7.90
C LYS A 73 -8.38 2.68 -7.11
N VAL A 74 -8.59 2.02 -5.97
CA VAL A 74 -7.52 1.52 -5.12
C VAL A 74 -7.34 0.03 -5.36
N PHE A 75 -6.20 -0.32 -5.94
CA PHE A 75 -5.77 -1.71 -6.12
C PHE A 75 -5.02 -2.17 -4.87
N TRP A 76 -4.91 -3.48 -4.68
CA TRP A 76 -4.23 -3.99 -3.51
C TRP A 76 -3.56 -5.36 -3.71
N THR A 77 -2.60 -5.64 -2.84
CA THR A 77 -1.91 -6.94 -2.70
C THR A 77 -1.52 -7.13 -1.23
N CYS A 78 -0.97 -8.30 -0.88
CA CYS A 78 -0.50 -8.58 0.47
C CYS A 78 0.78 -9.43 0.47
N GLY A 79 1.55 -9.39 1.56
CA GLY A 79 2.77 -10.18 1.71
C GLY A 79 3.55 -9.88 2.97
N GLY A 80 4.76 -10.44 3.07
CA GLY A 80 5.68 -10.20 4.18
C GLY A 80 5.59 -11.18 5.34
N LEU A 81 6.65 -11.20 6.15
CA LEU A 81 6.75 -12.02 7.36
C LEU A 81 5.92 -11.47 8.54
N GLN A 82 5.54 -10.19 8.49
CA GLN A 82 4.62 -9.55 9.43
C GLN A 82 3.31 -9.13 8.74
N PHE A 83 2.80 -9.99 7.86
CA PHE A 83 1.61 -9.84 7.02
C PHE A 83 1.09 -8.41 6.84
N TRP A 84 1.37 -7.85 5.66
CA TRP A 84 0.99 -6.52 5.27
C TRP A 84 -0.01 -6.54 4.11
N TYR A 85 -0.91 -5.57 4.11
CA TYR A 85 -1.63 -5.11 2.95
C TYR A 85 -0.91 -3.91 2.33
N ALA A 86 -0.85 -3.88 0.99
CA ALA A 86 -0.50 -2.70 0.22
C ALA A 86 -1.70 -2.28 -0.61
N PHE A 87 -2.16 -1.04 -0.43
CA PHE A 87 -3.22 -0.39 -1.19
C PHE A 87 -2.59 0.70 -2.03
N TYR A 88 -2.85 0.77 -3.32
CA TYR A 88 -2.14 1.69 -4.22
C TYR A 88 -3.03 2.17 -5.37
N TRP A 89 -2.86 3.43 -5.74
CA TRP A 89 -3.63 4.13 -6.77
C TRP A 89 -2.79 5.21 -7.44
N TRP A 90 -3.25 5.67 -8.61
CA TRP A 90 -2.72 6.89 -9.22
C TRP A 90 -3.28 8.12 -8.49
N ASP A 91 -2.39 8.99 -8.01
CA ASP A 91 -2.74 10.15 -7.17
C ASP A 91 -2.25 11.43 -7.84
N ASN A 92 -3.19 12.32 -8.23
CA ASN A 92 -2.89 13.64 -8.74
C ASN A 92 -3.30 14.79 -7.80
N SER A 93 -3.55 14.50 -6.53
CA SER A 93 -4.08 15.47 -5.56
C SER A 93 -3.07 16.55 -5.16
N VAL A 94 -1.76 16.23 -5.19
CA VAL A 94 -0.67 17.17 -4.86
C VAL A 94 0.26 17.38 -6.06
N ASP A 95 0.83 16.31 -6.60
CA ASP A 95 1.65 16.38 -7.80
C ASP A 95 0.78 16.12 -9.03
N ARG A 96 0.72 17.11 -9.93
CA ARG A 96 -0.13 17.08 -11.14
C ARG A 96 0.59 16.46 -12.35
N ARG A 97 1.84 16.03 -12.19
CA ARG A 97 2.59 15.35 -13.25
C ARG A 97 2.03 13.94 -13.49
N GLY A 98 2.23 13.43 -14.70
CA GLY A 98 1.96 12.04 -15.02
C GLY A 98 2.75 11.08 -14.13
N ALA A 99 2.21 9.87 -13.95
CA ALA A 99 2.76 8.81 -13.13
C ALA A 99 2.93 9.15 -11.63
N SER A 100 2.25 10.16 -11.12
CA SER A 100 2.15 10.41 -9.68
C SER A 100 1.22 9.40 -9.02
N ASN A 101 1.66 8.76 -7.94
CA ASN A 101 0.94 7.68 -7.30
C ASN A 101 0.97 7.79 -5.78
N SER A 102 0.15 6.96 -5.14
CA SER A 102 0.14 6.86 -3.69
C SER A 102 -0.22 5.47 -3.24
N GLY A 103 0.09 5.17 -1.98
CA GLY A 103 -0.32 3.94 -1.37
C GLY A 103 -0.39 3.97 0.15
N PHE A 104 -1.21 3.09 0.70
CA PHE A 104 -1.23 2.76 2.11
C PHE A 104 -0.61 1.38 2.33
N TYR A 105 0.24 1.26 3.35
CA TYR A 105 0.88 0.01 3.75
C TYR A 105 0.49 -0.29 5.18
N VAL A 106 -0.26 -1.38 5.37
CA VAL A 106 -1.00 -1.64 6.60
C VAL A 106 -0.68 -3.03 7.13
N ARG A 107 -0.42 -3.16 8.42
CA ARG A 107 -0.29 -4.46 9.10
C ARG A 107 -1.17 -4.53 10.35
N GLY A 108 -1.23 -5.72 10.95
CA GLY A 108 -2.00 -5.99 12.15
C GLY A 108 -3.43 -6.47 11.88
N PHE A 109 -3.69 -6.97 10.68
CA PHE A 109 -4.97 -7.51 10.22
C PHE A 109 -4.82 -8.96 9.76
N GLY A 110 -5.91 -9.72 9.79
CA GLY A 110 -5.97 -11.11 9.31
C GLY A 110 -6.15 -11.25 7.80
N TRP A 111 -6.33 -12.48 7.33
CA TRP A 111 -6.72 -12.80 5.95
C TRP A 111 -8.05 -13.58 5.92
N PRO A 112 -9.05 -13.17 5.13
CA PRO A 112 -9.13 -11.92 4.37
C PRO A 112 -9.74 -10.76 5.19
N GLU A 113 -9.02 -9.63 5.34
CA GLU A 113 -9.52 -8.41 6.01
C GLU A 113 -9.17 -7.12 5.25
N ALA A 114 -8.99 -7.19 3.93
CA ALA A 114 -8.53 -6.06 3.11
C ALA A 114 -9.38 -4.78 3.28
N GLN A 115 -10.71 -4.90 3.31
CA GLN A 115 -11.59 -3.73 3.51
C GLN A 115 -11.36 -3.08 4.88
N SER A 116 -11.30 -3.87 5.95
CA SER A 116 -11.07 -3.36 7.31
C SER A 116 -9.69 -2.69 7.45
N ALA A 117 -8.66 -3.26 6.80
CA ALA A 117 -7.33 -2.68 6.77
C ALA A 117 -7.27 -1.37 5.96
N PHE A 118 -8.01 -1.30 4.85
CA PHE A 118 -8.15 -0.08 4.05
C PHE A 118 -8.89 1.03 4.81
N ASP A 119 -10.02 0.69 5.46
CA ASP A 119 -10.80 1.65 6.26
C ASP A 119 -9.95 2.22 7.41
N TYR A 120 -9.14 1.36 8.06
CA TYR A 120 -8.18 1.80 9.07
C TYR A 120 -7.15 2.79 8.50
N ALA A 121 -6.56 2.52 7.32
CA ALA A 121 -5.63 3.46 6.71
C ALA A 121 -6.29 4.80 6.36
N CYS A 122 -7.52 4.77 5.84
CA CYS A 122 -8.29 5.97 5.56
C CYS A 122 -8.52 6.82 6.82
N ALA A 123 -8.79 6.18 7.96
CA ALA A 123 -8.97 6.84 9.25
C ALA A 123 -7.66 7.43 9.82
N GLU A 124 -6.52 6.76 9.59
CA GLU A 124 -5.20 7.25 10.01
C GLU A 124 -4.69 8.41 9.14
N PHE A 125 -5.16 8.52 7.90
CA PHE A 125 -4.72 9.51 6.92
C PHE A 125 -5.88 10.37 6.37
N PRO A 126 -6.69 11.03 7.22
CA PRO A 126 -7.89 11.75 6.77
C PRO A 126 -7.54 12.89 5.81
N LYS A 127 -6.39 13.55 5.98
CA LYS A 127 -5.89 14.60 5.07
C LYS A 127 -5.59 14.07 3.68
N VAL A 128 -5.05 12.85 3.57
CA VAL A 128 -4.76 12.20 2.28
C VAL A 128 -6.06 11.82 1.60
N VAL A 129 -7.04 11.31 2.35
CA VAL A 129 -8.35 10.91 1.81
C VAL A 129 -9.14 12.14 1.36
N SER A 130 -9.23 13.18 2.18
CA SER A 130 -10.08 14.34 1.91
C SER A 130 -9.61 15.20 0.74
N ARG A 131 -8.33 15.12 0.39
CA ARG A 131 -7.76 15.90 -0.73
C ARG A 131 -7.88 15.20 -2.09
N GLN A 132 -8.28 13.93 -2.13
CA GLN A 132 -8.40 13.21 -3.40
C GLN A 132 -9.50 13.84 -4.26
N THR A 133 -9.21 14.02 -5.55
CA THR A 133 -10.21 14.53 -6.52
C THR A 133 -11.37 13.55 -6.70
N HIS A 134 -11.08 12.26 -6.58
CA HIS A 134 -12.05 11.16 -6.68
C HIS A 134 -12.04 10.37 -5.37
N ALA A 135 -13.21 9.90 -4.94
CA ALA A 135 -13.31 9.05 -3.77
C ALA A 135 -12.46 7.79 -3.96
N LEU A 136 -11.71 7.40 -2.94
CA LEU A 136 -10.91 6.19 -2.96
C LEU A 136 -11.83 4.97 -2.80
N ILE A 137 -11.87 4.11 -3.81
CA ILE A 137 -12.75 2.95 -3.88
C ILE A 137 -11.88 1.70 -3.99
N LEU A 138 -11.88 0.88 -2.93
CA LEU A 138 -11.17 -0.39 -2.91
C LEU A 138 -11.72 -1.33 -3.98
N GLN A 139 -10.82 -1.84 -4.83
CA GLN A 139 -11.17 -2.81 -5.86
C GLN A 139 -11.15 -4.22 -5.29
N ASN A 140 -11.95 -5.12 -5.86
CA ASN A 140 -11.85 -6.55 -5.58
C ASN A 140 -10.44 -7.05 -5.90
N ALA A 141 -9.94 -8.03 -5.12
CA ALA A 141 -8.69 -8.71 -5.44
C ALA A 141 -8.72 -9.15 -6.91
N THR A 142 -7.75 -8.70 -7.71
CA THR A 142 -7.54 -9.32 -9.00
C THR A 142 -6.77 -10.61 -8.72
N PRO A 143 -7.32 -11.81 -9.03
CA PRO A 143 -6.55 -13.03 -8.91
C PRO A 143 -5.31 -12.92 -9.80
N PRO A 144 -4.14 -13.44 -9.38
CA PRO A 144 -3.03 -13.59 -10.32
C PRO A 144 -3.54 -14.39 -11.52
N THR A 145 -3.32 -13.87 -12.73
CA THR A 145 -3.64 -14.64 -13.93
C THR A 145 -2.80 -15.91 -13.91
N SER A 146 -3.37 -17.04 -14.32
CA SER A 146 -2.78 -18.40 -14.23
C SER A 146 -1.39 -18.58 -14.85
N ARG A 147 -0.83 -17.56 -15.51
CA ARG A 147 0.58 -17.52 -15.97
C ARG A 147 1.59 -17.20 -14.87
N ASP A 148 1.19 -16.52 -13.79
CA ASP A 148 2.12 -16.09 -12.73
C ASP A 148 2.38 -17.19 -11.68
N ALA A 149 1.57 -18.25 -11.68
CA ALA A 149 1.72 -19.38 -10.75
C ALA A 149 2.75 -20.43 -11.20
N GLN A 150 3.29 -20.33 -12.42
CA GLN A 150 4.18 -21.36 -12.99
C GLN A 150 5.68 -21.01 -12.97
N THR A 151 6.08 -19.80 -12.57
CA THR A 151 7.51 -19.41 -12.57
C THR A 151 8.16 -19.39 -11.19
N GLY A 152 7.47 -19.86 -10.15
CA GLY A 152 7.96 -19.88 -8.77
C GLY A 152 8.39 -21.25 -8.21
N MET A 153 8.53 -22.27 -9.05
CA MET A 153 9.15 -23.54 -8.66
C MET A 153 10.13 -23.98 -9.75
N ASN A 154 11.38 -23.57 -9.58
CA ASN A 154 12.58 -24.34 -9.88
C ASN A 154 13.73 -23.77 -9.06
#